data_AF-A0A0D2ZZW3-F1
#
_entry.id   AF-A0A0D2ZZW3-F1
#
_cell.length_a   1.000
_cell.length_b   1.000
_cell.length_c   1.000
_cell.angle_alpha   90.00
_cell.angle_beta   90.00
_cell.angle_gamma   90.00
#
_symmetry.space_group_name_H-M   'P 1'
#
loop_
_entity.id
_entity.type
_entity.pdbx_description
1 polymer ?
#
loop_
_entity_poly.entity_id
_entity_poly.type
_entity_poly.pdbx_seq_one_letter_code
_entity_poly.pdbx_strand_id
1 'polypeptide(L)'
;MVTACPVNFEFMNYTIITSQCKGPKFPVKECCSAFLDFACPYTEQLNDLSNDCATTMFSYINLYGKYPPGLFANQCKGGKEGLECPAMSPASAA
;
A
#
# COMPACT_ATOMS: atom_id res chain seq x y z
N MET A 1 0.55 0.91 23.68
CA MET A 1 -0.85 0.62 23.29
C MET A 1 -0.95 0.98 21.82
N VAL A 2 -1.44 0.07 20.97
CA VAL A 2 -1.64 0.38 19.54
C VAL A 2 -2.96 1.12 19.40
N THR A 3 -2.96 2.28 18.73
CA THR A 3 -4.15 3.09 18.47
C THR A 3 -4.81 2.72 17.15
N ALA A 4 -6.12 2.96 17.07
CA ALA A 4 -6.87 2.80 15.83
C ALA A 4 -6.30 3.72 14.74
N CYS A 5 -6.21 3.21 13.51
CA CYS A 5 -5.80 4.03 12.37
C CYS A 5 -6.74 5.23 12.17
N PRO A 6 -6.24 6.48 12.15
CA PRO A 6 -7.08 7.65 11.87
C PRO A 6 -7.53 7.73 10.40
N VAL A 7 -6.90 6.98 9.50
CA VAL A 7 -7.25 6.92 8.07
C VAL A 7 -8.26 5.80 7.84
N ASN A 8 -9.39 6.12 7.20
CA ASN A 8 -10.43 5.13 6.92
C ASN A 8 -10.12 4.33 5.64
N PHE A 9 -9.24 3.33 5.76
CA PHE A 9 -8.86 2.48 4.62
C PHE A 9 -10.02 1.64 4.07
N GLU A 10 -11.08 1.37 4.83
CA GLU A 10 -12.21 0.55 4.36
C GLU A 10 -12.83 1.06 3.05
N PHE A 11 -12.97 2.38 2.92
CA PHE A 11 -13.68 3.01 1.80
C PHE A 11 -12.75 3.62 0.73
N MET A 12 -11.47 3.24 0.73
CA MET A 12 -10.50 3.76 -0.24
C MET A 12 -10.67 3.14 -1.63
N ASN A 13 -10.12 3.82 -2.65
CA ASN A 13 -10.17 3.33 -4.02
C ASN A 13 -9.07 2.30 -4.29
N TYR A 14 -9.40 1.01 -4.11
CA TYR A 14 -8.48 -0.10 -4.37
C TYR A 14 -8.30 -0.42 -5.87
N THR A 15 -8.99 0.27 -6.78
CA THR A 15 -8.83 0.07 -8.22
C THR A 15 -7.43 0.43 -8.70
N ILE A 16 -6.77 1.38 -8.04
CA ILE A 16 -5.39 1.78 -8.33
C ILE A 16 -4.41 0.59 -8.26
N ILE A 17 -4.61 -0.32 -7.30
CA ILE A 17 -3.84 -1.54 -7.14
C ILE A 17 -4.40 -2.66 -8.04
N THR A 18 -5.70 -2.93 -7.93
CA THR A 18 -6.33 -4.11 -8.57
C THR A 18 -6.40 -4.04 -10.09
N SER A 19 -6.35 -2.83 -10.67
CA SER A 19 -6.30 -2.67 -12.13
C SER A 19 -4.92 -3.02 -12.72
N GLN A 20 -3.85 -2.81 -11.95
CA GLN A 20 -2.46 -2.99 -12.41
C GLN A 20 -1.85 -4.30 -11.91
N CYS A 21 -2.06 -4.64 -10.65
CA CYS A 21 -1.54 -5.85 -10.03
C CYS A 21 -2.51 -7.03 -10.21
N LYS A 22 -2.40 -7.72 -11.35
CA LYS A 22 -3.29 -8.85 -11.71
C LYS A 22 -2.60 -10.20 -11.58
N GLY A 23 -3.34 -11.16 -11.03
CA GLY A 23 -2.95 -12.57 -10.98
C GLY A 23 -3.10 -13.24 -12.36
N PRO A 24 -2.55 -14.47 -12.52
CA PRO A 24 -1.91 -15.29 -11.49
C PRO A 24 -0.42 -14.99 -11.27
N LYS A 25 0.23 -14.23 -12.17
CA LYS A 25 1.68 -13.98 -12.13
C LYS A 25 2.09 -12.78 -11.28
N PHE A 26 1.18 -11.86 -10.97
CA PHE A 26 1.42 -10.67 -10.13
C PHE A 26 2.74 -9.94 -10.47
N PRO A 27 2.79 -9.24 -11.61
CA PRO A 27 4.04 -8.60 -12.07
C PRO A 27 4.60 -7.64 -11.02
N VAL A 28 5.76 -7.98 -10.45
CA VAL A 28 6.41 -7.26 -9.33
C VAL A 28 6.44 -5.75 -9.56
N LYS A 29 6.92 -5.32 -10.73
CA LYS A 29 7.09 -3.88 -11.04
C LYS A 29 5.77 -3.12 -11.00
N GLU A 30 4.73 -3.63 -11.66
CA GLU A 30 3.41 -2.99 -11.69
C GLU A 30 2.73 -3.06 -10.32
N CYS A 31 2.82 -4.21 -9.64
CA CYS A 31 2.25 -4.39 -8.31
C CYS A 31 2.88 -3.45 -7.28
N CYS A 32 4.20 -3.32 -7.26
CA CYS A 32 4.89 -2.43 -6.34
C CYS A 32 4.68 -0.97 -6.68
N SER A 33 4.69 -0.60 -7.98
CA SER A 33 4.39 0.77 -8.40
C SER A 33 2.98 1.18 -7.98
N ALA A 34 1.98 0.32 -8.21
CA ALA A 34 0.59 0.59 -7.85
C ALA A 34 0.37 0.64 -6.33
N PHE A 35 1.07 -0.22 -5.58
CA PHE A 35 1.08 -0.19 -4.13
C PHE A 35 1.68 1.12 -3.59
N LEU A 36 2.81 1.57 -4.14
CA LEU A 36 3.42 2.83 -3.76
C LEU A 36 2.49 4.01 -4.06
N ASP A 37 1.87 4.05 -5.24
CA ASP A 37 0.93 5.11 -5.61
C ASP A 37 -0.24 5.23 -4.62
N PHE A 38 -0.72 4.10 -4.10
CA PHE A 38 -1.75 4.06 -3.07
C PHE A 38 -1.24 4.43 -1.66
N ALA A 39 -0.08 3.93 -1.25
CA ALA A 39 0.41 4.01 0.12
C ALA A 39 1.19 5.30 0.42
N CYS A 40 1.89 5.85 -0.57
CA CYS A 40 2.74 7.04 -0.42
C CYS A 40 2.06 8.28 0.18
N PRO A 41 0.79 8.63 -0.14
CA PRO A 41 0.11 9.76 0.51
C PRO A 41 -0.14 9.56 2.02
N TYR A 42 0.01 8.35 2.55
CA TYR A 42 -0.27 8.00 3.95
C TYR A 42 0.98 7.53 4.71
N THR A 43 2.18 7.84 4.23
CA THR A 43 3.45 7.37 4.82
C THR A 43 3.63 7.75 6.27
N GLU A 44 3.18 8.93 6.70
CA GLU A 44 3.28 9.36 8.09
C GLU A 44 2.52 8.41 9.03
N GLN A 45 1.27 8.08 8.67
CA GLN A 45 0.42 7.19 9.47
C GLN A 45 0.85 5.73 9.34
N LEU A 46 1.29 5.31 8.15
CA LEU A 46 1.75 3.94 7.89
C LEU A 46 3.09 3.61 8.58
N ASN A 47 3.97 4.60 8.74
CA ASN A 47 5.26 4.44 9.41
C ASN A 47 5.19 4.68 10.94
N ASP A 48 4.06 5.17 11.46
CA ASP A 48 3.85 5.31 12.89
C ASP A 48 3.53 3.94 13.51
N LEU A 49 4.50 3.39 14.24
CA LEU A 49 4.41 2.09 14.89
C LEU A 49 3.48 2.09 16.13
N SER A 50 2.90 3.24 16.49
CA SER A 50 1.97 3.35 17.61
C SER A 50 0.52 3.09 17.19
N ASN A 51 0.23 2.95 15.89
CA ASN A 51 -1.11 2.68 15.37
C ASN A 51 -1.18 1.41 14.50
N ASP A 52 -2.39 0.99 14.12
CA ASP A 52 -2.63 -0.20 13.29
C ASP A 52 -2.80 0.06 11.78
N CYS A 53 -2.53 1.27 11.28
CA CYS A 53 -2.76 1.66 9.89
C CYS A 53 -2.15 0.71 8.87
N ALA A 54 -0.89 0.29 9.06
CA ALA A 54 -0.24 -0.63 8.14
C ALA A 54 -0.99 -1.98 8.06
N THR A 55 -1.38 -2.53 9.21
CA THR A 55 -2.11 -3.80 9.28
C THR A 55 -3.50 -3.68 8.67
N THR A 56 -4.22 -2.59 8.99
CA THR A 56 -5.55 -2.28 8.48
C THR A 56 -5.52 -2.10 6.96
N MET A 57 -4.58 -1.32 6.44
CA MET A 57 -4.36 -1.12 5.01
C MET A 57 -4.11 -2.45 4.28
N PHE A 58 -3.15 -3.27 4.73
CA PHE A 58 -2.87 -4.55 4.08
C PHE A 58 -4.05 -5.51 4.12
N SER A 59 -4.85 -5.49 5.19
CA SER A 59 -6.04 -6.33 5.32
C SER A 59 -7.06 -6.02 4.22
N TYR A 60 -7.36 -4.74 3.99
CA TYR A 60 -8.29 -4.34 2.93
C TYR A 60 -7.71 -4.50 1.52
N ILE A 61 -6.41 -4.24 1.31
CA ILE A 61 -5.74 -4.54 0.03
C ILE A 61 -5.91 -6.02 -0.33
N ASN A 62 -5.64 -6.92 0.62
CA ASN A 62 -5.76 -8.35 0.41
C ASN A 62 -7.22 -8.78 0.21
N LEU A 63 -8.16 -8.19 0.95
CA LEU A 63 -9.59 -8.47 0.85
C LEU A 63 -10.15 -8.09 -0.52
N TYR A 64 -9.94 -6.86 -0.96
CA TYR A 64 -10.49 -6.35 -2.22
C TYR A 64 -9.75 -6.89 -3.46
N GLY A 65 -8.43 -7.05 -3.35
CA GLY A 65 -7.60 -7.54 -4.45
C GLY A 65 -7.47 -9.07 -4.52
N LYS A 66 -7.97 -9.80 -3.51
CA LYS A 66 -7.80 -11.25 -3.35
C LYS A 66 -6.32 -11.66 -3.41
N TYR A 67 -5.45 -10.82 -2.84
CA TYR A 67 -4.00 -11.07 -2.84
C TYR A 67 -3.60 -12.06 -1.75
N PRO A 68 -2.62 -12.94 -2.01
CA PRO A 68 -2.08 -13.81 -0.98
C PRO A 68 -1.37 -12.98 0.10
N PRO A 69 -1.40 -13.44 1.36
CA PRO A 69 -0.76 -12.73 2.46
C PRO A 69 0.74 -12.57 2.20
N GLY A 70 1.24 -11.36 2.42
CA GLY A 70 2.65 -11.03 2.22
C GLY A 70 3.08 -10.84 0.77
N LEU A 71 2.17 -10.82 -0.23
CA LEU A 71 2.53 -10.58 -1.63
C LEU A 71 3.41 -9.34 -1.80
N PHE A 72 2.96 -8.20 -1.27
CA PHE A 72 3.67 -6.93 -1.39
C PHE A 72 4.94 -6.90 -0.53
N ALA A 73 4.90 -7.42 0.69
CA ALA A 73 6.08 -7.49 1.56
C ALA A 73 7.21 -8.36 0.98
N ASN A 74 6.87 -9.43 0.25
CA ASN A 74 7.86 -10.32 -0.36
C ASN A 74 8.38 -9.79 -1.71
N GLN A 75 7.51 -9.20 -2.52
CA GLN A 75 7.86 -8.73 -3.87
C GLN A 75 8.46 -7.33 -3.87
N CYS A 76 7.90 -6.43 -3.06
CA CYS A 76 8.29 -5.03 -3.01
C CYS A 76 9.39 -4.87 -1.96
N LYS A 77 10.63 -5.08 -2.39
CA LYS A 77 11.82 -4.79 -1.59
C LYS A 77 12.44 -3.50 -2.11
N GLY A 78 12.48 -2.48 -1.26
CA GLY A 78 13.18 -1.24 -1.56
C GLY A 78 14.64 -1.27 -1.12
N GLY A 79 15.22 -0.08 -0.93
CA GLY A 79 16.60 0.10 -0.49
C GLY A 79 16.79 -0.11 1.01
N LYS A 80 17.93 0.35 1.53
CA LYS A 80 18.27 0.27 2.97
C LYS A 80 17.25 0.95 3.88
N GLU A 81 16.55 1.95 3.36
CA GLU A 81 15.57 2.77 4.07
C GLU A 81 14.13 2.21 3.94
N GLY A 82 13.97 1.06 3.29
CA GLY A 82 12.68 0.47 2.98
C GLY A 82 12.19 0.85 1.60
N LEU A 83 10.87 0.88 1.44
CA LEU A 83 10.22 1.20 0.17
C LEU A 83 10.18 2.71 -0.05
N GLU A 84 11.01 3.18 -0.96
CA GLU A 84 11.06 4.60 -1.32
C GLU A 84 9.81 4.99 -2.12
N CYS A 85 9.11 6.01 -1.63
CA CYS A 85 8.04 6.64 -2.37
C CYS A 85 8.63 7.47 -3.52
N PRO A 86 8.17 7.28 -4.78
CA PRO A 86 8.59 8.14 -5.85
C PRO A 86 8.21 9.59 -5.51
N ALA A 87 9.03 10.56 -5.92
CA ALA A 87 8.70 11.97 -5.80
C ALA A 87 7.32 12.18 -6.42
N MET A 88 6.36 12.53 -5.57
CA MET A 88 4.94 12.62 -5.88
C MET A 88 4.79 13.40 -7.20
N SER A 89 4.24 12.75 -8.23
CA SER A 89 3.86 13.48 -9.43
C SER A 89 2.82 14.53 -9.00
N PRO A 90 2.87 15.78 -9.48
CA PRO A 90 2.10 16.92 -8.93
C PRO A 90 0.57 16.81 -9.07
N ALA A 91 0.01 15.64 -9.39
CA ALA A 91 -1.41 15.40 -9.62
C ALA A 91 -2.23 15.11 -8.33
N SER A 92 -1.60 14.91 -7.18
CA SER A 92 -2.30 14.57 -5.93
C SER A 92 -2.25 15.65 -4.85
N ALA A 93 -1.85 16.88 -5.21
CA ALA A 93 -2.00 18.06 -4.38
C ALA A 93 -3.06 18.98 -5.01
N ALA A 94 -4.34 18.63 -4.84
CA ALA A 94 -5.47 19.49 -5.15
C ALA A 94 -6.59 19.27 -4.13
#